data_AF-A0A845QJQ5-F1
#
_entry.id   AF-A0A845QJQ5-F1
#
_cell.length_a   1.000
_cell.length_b   1.000
_cell.length_c   1.000
_cell.angle_alpha   90.00
_cell.angle_beta   90.00
_cell.angle_gamma   90.00
#
_symmetry.space_group_name_H-M   'P 1'
#
loop_
_entity.id
_entity.type
_entity.pdbx_description
1 polymer ?
#
loop_
_entity_poly.entity_id
_entity_poly.type
_entity_poly.pdbx_seq_one_letter_code
_entity_poly.pdbx_strand_id
1 'polypeptide(L)'
;MNKEIFLHQLRIRLTQLPPQETQKRLDYYAELIDDMVEDGVSEEAAVASFGDVNLLAQQILREASLSHLVKAKATPKKGWTTTAIILAVIGSPLWVPLLFAFIAVIGSIFIVIAAVIIAIFAVVISIGFAGIILLFKAFTLTSSGIGYVLLTIGFSFIFVGLCLLGILAAKAAAVYLTQFSRYIYGQIKSLFIKQEV
;
A
#
# COMPACT_ATOMS: atom_id res chain seq x y z
N MET A 1 -46.13 -34.25 19.85
CA MET A 1 -46.06 -32.79 20.10
C MET A 1 -46.17 -32.11 18.75
N ASN A 2 -46.96 -31.04 18.63
CA ASN A 2 -47.17 -30.35 17.36
C ASN A 2 -45.96 -29.45 17.01
N LYS A 3 -45.74 -29.18 15.72
CA LYS A 3 -44.68 -28.30 15.16
C LYS A 3 -44.53 -26.98 15.92
N GLU A 4 -45.63 -26.27 16.18
CA GLU A 4 -45.54 -24.95 16.84
C GLU A 4 -44.99 -25.05 18.26
N ILE A 5 -45.40 -26.09 18.99
CA ILE A 5 -44.95 -26.35 20.37
C ILE A 5 -43.45 -26.69 20.37
N PHE A 6 -43.00 -27.50 19.40
CA PHE A 6 -41.60 -27.86 19.23
C PHE A 6 -40.71 -26.65 18.94
N LEU A 7 -41.06 -25.83 17.95
CA LEU A 7 -40.30 -24.64 17.56
C LEU A 7 -40.26 -23.61 18.70
N HIS A 8 -41.37 -23.44 19.43
CA HIS A 8 -41.40 -22.58 20.61
C HIS A 8 -40.46 -23.10 21.73
N GLN A 9 -40.47 -24.40 22.00
CA GLN A 9 -39.59 -25.02 22.99
C GLN A 9 -38.11 -24.95 22.59
N LEU A 10 -37.80 -25.07 21.29
CA LEU A 10 -36.45 -24.94 20.75
C LEU A 10 -35.96 -23.48 20.85
N ARG A 11 -36.83 -22.51 20.56
CA ARG A 11 -36.54 -21.06 20.67
C ARG A 11 -36.13 -20.65 22.08
N ILE A 12 -36.87 -21.11 23.10
CA ILE A 12 -36.56 -20.79 24.52
C ILE A 12 -35.17 -21.31 24.91
N ARG A 13 -34.79 -22.49 24.40
CA ARG A 13 -33.52 -23.14 24.73
C ARG A 13 -32.33 -22.58 23.96
N LEU A 14 -32.56 -22.03 22.77
CA LEU A 14 -31.54 -21.37 21.93
C LEU A 14 -31.37 -19.88 22.23
N THR A 15 -31.81 -19.39 23.39
CA THR A 15 -31.64 -17.99 23.84
C THR A 15 -30.18 -17.58 24.06
N GLN A 16 -29.27 -18.55 24.18
CA GLN A 16 -27.83 -18.30 24.31
C GLN A 16 -27.16 -17.92 22.98
N LEU A 17 -27.84 -18.08 21.84
CA LEU A 17 -27.34 -17.68 20.52
C LEU A 17 -27.80 -16.25 20.17
N PRO A 18 -27.06 -15.55 19.27
CA PRO A 18 -27.53 -14.29 18.71
C PRO A 18 -28.90 -14.45 18.05
N PRO A 19 -29.81 -13.47 18.16
CA PRO A 19 -31.19 -13.61 17.70
C PRO A 19 -31.32 -13.96 16.21
N GLN A 20 -30.39 -13.48 15.38
CA GLN A 20 -30.34 -13.83 13.95
C GLN A 20 -30.00 -15.30 13.71
N GLU A 21 -29.10 -15.88 14.51
CA GLU A 21 -28.69 -17.27 14.38
C GLU A 21 -29.77 -18.21 14.94
N THR A 22 -30.40 -17.82 16.05
CA THR A 22 -31.57 -18.53 16.59
C THR A 22 -32.69 -18.62 15.55
N GLN A 23 -33.04 -17.52 14.89
CA GLN A 23 -34.10 -17.53 13.85
C GLN A 23 -33.74 -18.45 12.69
N LYS A 24 -32.50 -18.37 12.19
CA LYS A 24 -32.03 -19.22 11.09
C LYS A 24 -32.12 -20.72 11.42
N ARG A 25 -31.84 -21.11 12.67
CA ARG A 25 -31.97 -22.50 13.13
C ARG A 25 -33.44 -22.92 13.21
N LEU A 26 -34.32 -22.05 13.70
CA LEU A 26 -35.76 -22.33 13.76
C LEU A 26 -36.37 -22.50 12.37
N ASP A 27 -36.00 -21.63 11.42
CA ASP A 27 -36.49 -21.70 10.04
C ASP A 27 -36.06 -23.02 9.37
N TYR A 28 -34.81 -23.44 9.57
CA TYR A 28 -34.30 -24.71 9.05
C TYR A 28 -35.08 -25.94 9.56
N TYR A 29 -35.36 -26.00 10.87
CA TYR A 29 -36.14 -27.11 11.42
C TYR A 29 -37.62 -27.01 11.05
N ALA A 30 -38.15 -25.80 10.85
CA ALA A 30 -39.52 -25.63 10.36
C ALA A 30 -39.67 -26.18 8.93
N GLU A 31 -38.72 -25.87 8.04
CA GLU A 31 -38.66 -26.37 6.65
C GLU A 31 -38.54 -27.90 6.63
N LEU A 32 -37.65 -28.49 7.43
CA LEU A 32 -37.52 -29.95 7.54
C LEU A 32 -38.80 -30.64 8.02
N ILE A 33 -39.54 -30.01 8.95
CA ILE A 33 -40.82 -30.56 9.41
C ILE A 33 -41.85 -30.48 8.28
N ASP A 34 -41.87 -29.37 7.54
CA ASP A 34 -42.78 -29.18 6.41
C ASP A 34 -42.51 -30.20 5.28
N ASP A 35 -41.24 -30.45 4.94
CA ASP A 35 -40.84 -31.46 3.95
C ASP A 35 -41.34 -32.86 4.34
N MET A 36 -41.18 -33.24 5.62
CA MET A 36 -41.65 -34.55 6.11
C MET A 36 -43.18 -34.67 6.09
N VAL A 37 -43.88 -33.56 6.35
CA VAL A 37 -45.35 -33.52 6.29
C VAL A 37 -45.84 -33.62 4.85
N GLU A 38 -45.15 -32.99 3.91
CA GLU A 38 -45.41 -33.11 2.48
C GLU A 38 -45.19 -34.55 1.98
N ASP A 39 -44.19 -35.25 2.51
CA ASP A 39 -43.93 -36.68 2.26
C ASP A 39 -44.94 -37.64 2.94
N GLY A 40 -45.95 -37.11 3.64
CA GLY A 40 -47.05 -37.87 4.22
C GLY A 40 -46.80 -38.36 5.67
N VAL A 41 -45.77 -37.86 6.35
CA VAL A 41 -45.54 -38.11 7.77
C VAL A 41 -46.40 -37.15 8.62
N SER A 42 -47.06 -37.63 9.66
CA SER A 42 -47.80 -36.72 10.55
C SER A 42 -46.86 -35.79 11.32
N GLU A 43 -47.29 -34.57 11.62
CA GLU A 43 -46.47 -33.58 12.33
C GLU A 43 -45.89 -34.13 13.65
N GLU A 44 -46.66 -34.95 14.38
CA GLU A 44 -46.20 -35.53 15.64
C GLU A 44 -45.09 -36.55 15.45
N ALA A 45 -45.13 -37.31 14.35
CA ALA A 45 -44.10 -38.28 14.01
C ALA A 45 -42.84 -37.59 13.47
N ALA A 46 -43.01 -36.54 12.67
CA ALA A 46 -41.93 -35.68 12.19
C ALA A 46 -41.15 -35.06 13.36
N VAL A 47 -41.85 -34.49 14.35
CA VAL A 47 -41.23 -33.93 15.56
C VAL A 47 -40.57 -35.01 16.42
N ALA A 48 -41.18 -36.19 16.53
CA ALA A 48 -40.61 -37.30 17.30
C ALA A 48 -39.30 -37.84 16.70
N SER A 49 -39.09 -37.70 15.39
CA SER A 49 -37.87 -38.13 14.70
C SER A 49 -36.61 -37.40 15.18
N PHE A 50 -36.75 -36.16 15.66
CA PHE A 50 -35.65 -35.35 16.20
C PHE A 50 -35.28 -35.69 17.65
N GLY A 51 -36.05 -36.56 18.32
CA GLY A 51 -35.81 -36.96 19.70
C GLY A 51 -36.13 -35.87 20.74
N ASP A 52 -35.39 -35.85 21.85
CA ASP A 52 -35.61 -34.88 22.93
C ASP A 52 -35.12 -33.48 22.53
N VAL A 53 -36.04 -32.51 22.53
CA VAL A 53 -35.79 -31.09 22.23
C VAL A 53 -34.66 -30.50 23.09
N ASN A 54 -34.49 -30.98 24.33
CA ASN A 54 -33.40 -30.56 25.21
C ASN A 54 -32.04 -31.02 24.68
N LEU A 55 -31.94 -32.26 24.23
CA LEU A 55 -30.70 -32.83 23.69
C LEU A 55 -30.33 -32.17 22.36
N LEU A 56 -31.33 -31.96 21.50
CA LEU A 56 -31.16 -31.25 20.23
C LEU A 56 -30.64 -29.83 20.45
N ALA A 57 -31.25 -29.07 21.37
CA ALA A 57 -30.79 -27.71 21.68
C ALA A 57 -29.36 -27.68 22.23
N GLN A 58 -28.99 -28.63 23.10
CA GLN A 58 -27.62 -28.73 23.62
C GLN A 58 -26.60 -29.06 22.52
N GLN A 59 -26.96 -29.92 21.57
CA GLN A 59 -26.11 -30.25 20.43
C GLN A 59 -25.87 -29.02 19.54
N ILE A 60 -26.94 -28.30 19.19
CA ILE A 60 -26.86 -27.07 18.39
C ILE A 60 -25.97 -26.03 19.08
N LEU A 61 -26.11 -25.85 20.40
CA LEU A 61 -25.28 -24.91 21.17
C LEU A 61 -23.79 -25.32 21.19
N ARG A 62 -23.49 -26.62 21.31
CA ARG A 62 -22.12 -27.13 21.25
C ARG A 62 -21.48 -26.87 19.89
N GLU A 63 -22.18 -27.17 18.80
CA GLU A 63 -21.71 -26.92 17.43
C GLU A 63 -21.52 -25.42 17.13
N ALA A 64 -22.44 -24.58 17.61
CA ALA A 64 -22.35 -23.13 17.48
C ALA A 64 -21.16 -22.57 18.26
N SER A 65 -20.89 -23.04 19.49
CA SER A 65 -19.78 -22.56 20.30
C SER A 65 -18.41 -22.79 19.63
N LEU A 66 -18.20 -23.93 18.96
CA LEU A 66 -16.97 -24.22 18.23
C LEU A 66 -16.79 -23.30 17.01
N SER A 67 -17.87 -23.06 16.27
CA SER A 67 -17.84 -22.18 15.09
C SER A 67 -17.70 -20.70 15.48
N HIS A 68 -18.24 -20.29 16.64
CA HIS A 68 -18.05 -18.95 17.19
C HIS A 68 -16.62 -18.71 17.71
N LEU A 69 -15.97 -19.72 18.29
CA LEU A 69 -14.56 -19.63 18.71
C LEU A 69 -13.60 -19.57 17.51
N VAL A 70 -13.90 -20.26 16.41
CA VAL A 70 -13.13 -20.17 15.16
C VAL A 70 -13.38 -18.82 14.46
N LYS A 71 -14.61 -18.30 14.44
CA LYS A 71 -14.93 -16.97 13.86
C LYS A 71 -14.45 -15.79 14.72
N ALA A 72 -14.37 -15.94 16.04
CA ALA A 72 -13.82 -14.91 16.93
C ALA A 72 -12.33 -14.63 16.66
N LYS A 73 -11.60 -15.64 16.16
CA LYS A 73 -10.20 -15.48 15.75
C LYS A 73 -10.03 -14.97 14.32
N ALA A 74 -11.09 -15.01 13.49
CA ALA A 74 -11.03 -14.73 12.05
C ALA A 74 -11.94 -13.58 11.59
N THR A 75 -12.46 -12.76 12.52
CA THR A 75 -13.18 -11.53 12.16
C THR A 75 -12.37 -10.32 12.58
N PRO A 76 -11.48 -9.77 11.73
CA PRO A 76 -10.99 -8.42 11.95
C PRO A 76 -12.23 -7.51 11.97
N LYS A 77 -12.48 -6.82 13.09
CA LYS A 77 -13.49 -5.76 13.18
C LYS A 77 -13.12 -4.72 12.12
N LYS A 78 -13.77 -4.82 10.96
CA LYS A 78 -13.54 -4.01 9.79
C LYS A 78 -14.25 -2.67 10.00
N GLY A 79 -13.55 -1.71 10.58
CA GLY A 79 -14.01 -0.33 10.69
C GLY A 79 -13.22 0.47 11.70
N TRP A 80 -12.84 1.70 11.33
CA TRP A 80 -12.30 2.66 12.29
C TRP A 80 -13.38 2.93 13.34
N THR A 81 -13.07 2.68 14.61
CA THR A 81 -13.97 3.04 15.72
C THR A 81 -14.21 4.55 15.70
N THR A 82 -15.42 5.00 16.03
CA THR A 82 -15.76 6.44 16.08
C THR A 82 -14.77 7.23 16.95
N THR A 83 -14.25 6.61 18.01
CA THR A 83 -13.17 7.16 18.84
C THR A 83 -11.87 7.37 18.07
N ALA A 84 -11.48 6.46 17.19
CA ALA A 84 -10.30 6.61 16.34
C ALA A 84 -10.48 7.77 15.34
N ILE A 85 -11.69 7.98 14.82
CA ILE A 85 -12.00 9.12 13.93
C ILE A 85 -11.97 10.44 14.70
N ILE A 86 -12.54 10.51 15.90
CA ILE A 86 -12.52 11.71 16.75
C ILE A 86 -11.09 12.05 17.17
N LEU A 87 -10.34 11.05 17.65
CA LEU A 87 -8.91 11.21 17.93
C LEU A 87 -8.18 11.62 16.66
N ALA A 88 -8.64 11.15 15.50
CA ALA A 88 -8.04 11.48 14.24
C ALA A 88 -8.22 12.95 13.81
N VAL A 89 -9.40 13.49 14.07
CA VAL A 89 -9.72 14.89 13.78
C VAL A 89 -9.04 15.83 14.78
N ILE A 90 -8.94 15.43 16.05
CA ILE A 90 -8.26 16.22 17.09
C ILE A 90 -6.73 16.17 16.91
N GLY A 91 -6.18 15.05 16.46
CA GLY A 91 -4.76 14.89 16.16
C GLY A 91 -4.35 15.34 14.75
N SER A 92 -5.31 15.61 13.86
CA SER A 92 -5.09 16.13 12.50
C SER A 92 -4.16 17.35 12.44
N PRO A 93 -4.26 18.34 13.34
CA PRO A 93 -3.36 19.47 13.37
C PRO A 93 -1.89 19.09 13.58
N LEU A 94 -1.59 17.92 14.15
CA LEU A 94 -0.23 17.47 14.42
C LEU A 94 0.31 16.56 13.31
N TRP A 95 -0.43 15.53 12.91
CA TRP A 95 0.10 14.58 11.94
C TRP A 95 -0.13 14.96 10.47
N VAL A 96 -1.11 15.82 10.15
CA VAL A 96 -1.28 16.29 8.76
C VAL A 96 -0.07 17.13 8.34
N PRO A 97 0.40 18.11 9.15
CA PRO A 97 1.65 18.80 8.84
C PRO A 97 2.87 17.89 8.87
N LEU A 98 2.90 16.89 9.76
CA LEU A 98 4.01 15.94 9.83
C LEU A 98 4.10 15.07 8.56
N LEU A 99 2.95 14.62 8.05
CA LEU A 99 2.87 13.87 6.80
C LEU A 99 3.27 14.74 5.62
N PHE A 100 2.83 16.00 5.60
CA PHE A 100 3.25 16.95 4.58
C PHE A 100 4.76 17.23 4.64
N ALA A 101 5.33 17.42 5.83
CA ALA A 101 6.76 17.58 6.03
C ALA A 101 7.54 16.35 5.55
N PHE A 102 7.05 15.14 5.84
CA PHE A 102 7.65 13.90 5.37
C PHE A 102 7.68 13.81 3.84
N ILE A 103 6.56 14.15 3.18
CA ILE A 103 6.48 14.21 1.71
C ILE A 103 7.43 15.30 1.17
N ALA A 104 7.49 16.46 1.81
CA ALA A 104 8.37 17.55 1.41
C ALA A 104 9.86 17.17 1.53
N VAL A 105 10.25 16.44 2.57
CA VAL A 105 11.62 15.93 2.74
C VAL A 105 11.97 14.96 1.61
N ILE A 106 11.10 14.00 1.32
CA ILE A 106 11.30 13.08 0.19
C ILE A 106 11.40 13.85 -1.13
N GLY A 107 10.49 14.80 -1.36
CA GLY A 107 10.51 15.68 -2.54
C GLY A 107 11.81 16.49 -2.65
N SER A 108 12.31 17.04 -1.54
CA SER A 108 13.56 17.81 -1.52
C SER A 108 14.76 16.96 -1.93
N ILE A 109 14.81 15.68 -1.56
CA ILE A 109 15.90 14.78 -1.96
C ILE A 109 15.92 14.66 -3.48
N PHE A 110 14.76 14.47 -4.12
CA PHE A 110 14.66 14.43 -5.58
C PHE A 110 15.07 15.75 -6.23
N ILE A 111 14.66 16.89 -5.66
CA ILE A 111 15.01 18.22 -6.17
C ILE A 111 16.52 18.47 -6.05
N VAL A 112 17.14 18.16 -4.91
CA VAL A 112 18.58 18.31 -4.70
C VAL A 112 19.36 17.45 -5.70
N ILE A 113 18.93 16.20 -5.87
CA ILE A 113 19.51 15.31 -6.86
C ILE A 113 19.41 15.92 -8.28
N ALA A 114 18.24 16.41 -8.67
CA ALA A 114 18.06 17.05 -9.98
C ALA A 114 18.93 18.31 -10.14
N ALA A 115 19.03 19.13 -9.09
CA ALA A 115 19.83 20.35 -9.08
C ALA A 115 21.33 20.04 -9.26
N VAL A 116 21.85 19.01 -8.60
CA VAL A 116 23.26 18.58 -8.75
C VAL A 116 23.55 18.18 -10.20
N ILE A 117 22.65 17.46 -10.86
CA ILE A 117 22.81 17.08 -12.27
C ILE A 117 22.85 18.32 -13.16
N ILE A 118 21.88 19.22 -12.99
CA ILE A 118 21.81 20.46 -13.77
C ILE A 118 23.09 21.27 -13.57
N ALA A 119 23.60 21.36 -12.33
CA ALA A 119 24.85 22.05 -12.02
C ALA A 119 26.06 21.41 -12.74
N ILE A 120 26.18 20.08 -12.76
CA ILE A 120 27.24 19.38 -13.50
C ILE A 120 27.16 19.73 -14.99
N PHE A 121 25.97 19.65 -15.60
CA PHE A 121 25.80 20.03 -17.01
C PHE A 121 26.13 21.49 -17.27
N ALA A 122 25.71 22.41 -16.38
CA ALA A 122 26.00 23.83 -16.49
C ALA A 122 27.52 24.11 -16.45
N VAL A 123 28.26 23.43 -15.56
CA VAL A 123 29.73 23.54 -15.49
C VAL A 123 30.39 23.04 -16.77
N VAL A 124 29.97 21.88 -17.28
CA VAL A 124 30.52 21.31 -18.53
C VAL A 124 30.27 22.25 -19.71
N ILE A 125 29.05 22.78 -19.83
CA ILE A 125 28.69 23.74 -20.88
C ILE A 125 29.52 25.02 -20.75
N SER A 126 29.67 25.56 -19.53
CA SER A 126 30.47 26.76 -19.26
C SER A 126 31.93 26.59 -19.68
N ILE A 127 32.53 25.42 -19.39
CA ILE A 127 33.88 25.07 -19.83
C ILE A 127 33.99 25.06 -21.35
N GLY A 128 33.00 24.48 -22.05
CA GLY A 128 32.95 24.48 -23.52
C GLY A 128 32.87 25.90 -24.11
N PHE A 129 31.99 26.74 -23.56
CA PHE A 129 31.87 28.14 -23.98
C PHE A 129 33.15 28.93 -23.71
N ALA A 130 33.79 28.72 -22.56
CA ALA A 130 35.07 29.36 -22.24
C ALA A 130 36.14 29.00 -23.27
N GLY A 131 36.23 27.74 -23.68
CA GLY A 131 37.11 27.31 -24.77
C GLY A 131 36.83 28.10 -26.07
N ILE A 132 35.60 28.10 -26.54
CA ILE A 132 35.23 28.81 -27.78
C ILE A 132 35.59 30.29 -27.72
N ILE A 133 35.31 30.97 -26.60
CA ILE A 133 35.66 32.38 -26.40
C ILE A 133 37.18 32.59 -26.46
N LEU A 134 37.97 31.69 -25.86
CA LEU A 134 39.44 31.76 -25.90
C LEU A 134 39.98 31.60 -27.33
N LEU A 135 39.38 30.75 -28.16
CA LEU A 135 39.73 30.65 -29.59
C LEU A 135 39.55 31.98 -30.32
N PHE A 136 38.40 32.63 -30.15
CA PHE A 136 38.17 33.94 -30.76
C PHE A 136 39.10 35.02 -30.20
N LYS A 137 39.36 35.00 -28.89
CA LYS A 137 40.30 35.93 -28.25
C LYS A 137 41.71 35.80 -28.82
N ALA A 138 42.16 34.58 -29.16
CA ALA A 138 43.49 34.36 -29.73
C ALA A 138 43.72 35.16 -31.02
N PHE A 139 42.70 35.36 -31.86
CA PHE A 139 42.79 36.19 -33.08
C PHE A 139 42.95 37.68 -32.79
N THR A 140 42.43 38.16 -31.66
CA THR A 140 42.56 39.58 -31.25
C THR A 140 43.87 39.87 -30.54
N LEU A 141 44.55 38.84 -30.02
CA LEU A 141 45.78 38.93 -29.24
C LEU A 141 47.06 38.86 -30.10
N THR A 142 46.94 38.90 -31.42
CA THR A 142 48.09 38.78 -32.35
C THR A 142 49.15 39.86 -32.12
N SER A 143 48.77 41.04 -31.63
CA SER A 143 49.69 42.12 -31.27
C SER A 143 50.51 41.86 -30.00
N SER A 144 50.13 40.89 -29.17
CA SER A 144 50.81 40.55 -27.90
C SER A 144 51.97 39.56 -28.08
N GLY A 145 52.23 39.10 -29.31
CA GLY A 145 53.31 38.18 -29.65
C GLY A 145 52.85 36.73 -29.86
N ILE A 146 53.55 36.03 -30.76
CA ILE A 146 53.12 34.72 -31.29
C ILE A 146 53.03 33.64 -30.20
N GLY A 147 53.89 33.73 -29.16
CA GLY A 147 53.88 32.81 -28.03
C GLY A 147 52.59 32.88 -27.20
N TYR A 148 52.07 34.09 -26.95
CA TYR A 148 50.81 34.29 -26.23
C TYR A 148 49.61 33.76 -27.03
N VAL A 149 49.62 33.93 -28.35
CA VAL A 149 48.58 33.40 -29.24
C VAL A 149 48.57 31.86 -29.22
N LEU A 150 49.73 31.22 -29.38
CA LEU A 150 49.83 29.75 -29.33
C LEU A 150 49.37 29.19 -27.97
N LEU A 151 49.77 29.82 -26.88
CA LEU A 151 49.36 29.42 -25.53
C LEU A 151 47.84 29.54 -25.36
N THR A 152 47.22 30.63 -25.83
CA THR A 152 45.78 30.86 -25.73
C THR A 152 44.99 29.83 -26.55
N ILE A 153 45.46 29.50 -27.76
CA ILE A 153 44.90 28.43 -28.60
C ILE A 153 45.03 27.08 -27.89
N GLY A 154 46.20 26.78 -27.31
CA GLY A 154 46.44 25.56 -26.55
C GLY A 154 45.46 25.38 -25.39
N PHE A 155 45.26 26.44 -24.58
CA PHE A 155 44.27 26.41 -23.51
C PHE A 155 42.85 26.20 -24.03
N SER A 156 42.48 26.81 -25.17
CA SER A 156 41.17 26.55 -25.74
C SER A 156 40.98 25.07 -26.11
N PHE A 157 41.97 24.43 -26.73
CA PHE A 157 41.86 23.00 -27.07
C PHE A 157 41.74 22.14 -25.81
N ILE A 158 42.45 22.48 -24.74
CA ILE A 158 42.32 21.82 -23.44
C ILE A 158 40.89 21.97 -22.90
N PHE A 159 40.33 23.19 -22.91
CA PHE A 159 38.96 23.42 -22.42
C PHE A 159 37.90 22.72 -23.27
N VAL A 160 38.03 22.72 -24.60
CA VAL A 160 37.12 21.98 -25.49
C VAL A 160 37.25 20.46 -25.27
N GLY A 161 38.47 19.95 -25.11
CA GLY A 161 38.72 18.55 -24.78
C GLY A 161 38.12 18.16 -23.43
N LEU A 162 38.27 19.02 -22.41
CA LEU A 162 37.69 18.81 -21.08
C LEU A 162 36.15 18.86 -21.12
N CYS A 163 35.56 19.70 -21.96
CA CYS A 163 34.12 19.73 -22.19
C CYS A 163 33.62 18.39 -22.77
N LEU A 164 34.30 17.84 -23.79
CA LEU A 164 33.95 16.54 -24.37
C LEU A 164 34.01 15.41 -23.33
N LEU A 165 35.09 15.35 -22.55
CA LEU A 165 35.21 14.38 -21.45
C LEU A 165 34.13 14.62 -20.38
N GLY A 166 33.83 15.87 -20.07
CA GLY A 166 32.77 16.28 -19.16
C GLY A 166 31.39 15.82 -19.62
N ILE A 167 31.08 15.86 -20.92
CA ILE A 167 29.82 15.35 -21.47
C ILE A 167 29.71 13.83 -21.30
N LEU A 168 30.80 13.08 -21.52
CA LEU A 168 30.82 11.64 -21.26
C LEU A 168 30.60 11.33 -19.78
N ALA A 169 31.30 12.05 -18.89
CA ALA A 169 31.13 11.93 -17.45
C ALA A 169 29.70 12.29 -17.00
N ALA A 170 29.11 13.35 -17.56
CA ALA A 170 27.75 13.77 -17.27
C ALA A 170 26.72 12.75 -17.75
N LYS A 171 26.92 12.11 -18.91
CA LYS A 171 26.09 10.99 -19.38
C LYS A 171 26.18 9.80 -18.42
N ALA A 172 27.38 9.43 -18.00
CA ALA A 172 27.56 8.35 -17.02
C ALA A 172 26.85 8.68 -15.71
N ALA A 173 27.02 9.90 -15.19
CA ALA A 173 26.34 10.37 -13.98
C ALA A 173 24.80 10.30 -14.12
N ALA A 174 24.25 10.72 -15.26
CA ALA A 174 22.82 10.61 -15.54
C ALA A 174 22.33 9.16 -15.52
N VAL A 175 23.09 8.22 -16.10
CA VAL A 175 22.76 6.79 -16.07
C VAL A 175 22.79 6.24 -14.65
N TYR A 176 23.85 6.48 -13.89
CA TYR A 176 23.93 6.07 -12.47
C TYR A 176 22.75 6.59 -11.66
N LEU A 177 22.30 7.80 -11.96
CA LEU A 177 21.16 8.39 -11.28
C LEU A 177 19.83 7.72 -11.61
N THR A 178 19.59 7.39 -12.88
CA THR A 178 18.39 6.62 -13.27
C THR A 178 18.37 5.22 -12.69
N GLN A 179 19.55 4.61 -12.47
CA GLN A 179 19.66 3.34 -11.77
C GLN A 179 19.40 3.51 -10.27
N PHE A 180 19.91 4.57 -9.66
CA PHE A 180 19.69 4.87 -8.26
C PHE A 180 18.22 5.17 -7.96
N SER A 181 17.53 5.91 -8.84
CA SER A 181 16.09 6.16 -8.69
C SER A 181 15.27 4.86 -8.82
N ARG A 182 15.64 3.97 -9.74
CA ARG A 182 15.04 2.62 -9.85
C ARG A 182 15.34 1.76 -8.62
N TYR A 183 16.53 1.87 -8.04
CA TYR A 183 16.92 1.15 -6.83
C TYR A 183 16.07 1.59 -5.63
N ILE A 184 15.92 2.90 -5.40
CA ILE A 184 15.05 3.44 -4.34
C ILE A 184 13.61 2.99 -4.55
N TYR A 185 13.10 3.10 -5.79
CA TYR A 185 11.76 2.62 -6.11
C TYR A 185 11.59 1.13 -5.82
N GLY A 186 12.59 0.31 -6.16
CA GLY A 186 12.62 -1.12 -5.84
C GLY A 186 12.59 -1.39 -4.33
N GLN A 187 13.38 -0.66 -3.54
CA GLN A 187 13.41 -0.78 -2.08
C GLN A 187 12.08 -0.39 -1.44
N ILE A 188 11.49 0.73 -1.86
CA ILE A 188 10.16 1.15 -1.40
C ILE A 188 9.12 0.09 -1.76
N LYS A 189 9.14 -0.41 -3.00
CA LYS A 189 8.22 -1.46 -3.46
C LYS A 189 8.41 -2.76 -2.65
N SER A 190 9.63 -3.18 -2.35
CA SER A 190 9.88 -4.39 -1.56
C SER A 190 9.48 -4.26 -0.10
N LEU A 191 9.45 -3.04 0.45
CA LEU A 191 8.94 -2.79 1.81
C LEU A 191 7.41 -2.94 1.89
N PHE A 192 6.69 -2.59 0.81
CA PHE A 192 5.24 -2.76 0.73
C PHE A 192 4.83 -4.16 0.28
N ILE A 193 5.65 -4.84 -0.52
CA ILE A 193 5.45 -6.24 -0.90
C ILE A 193 6.32 -7.10 0.02
N LYS A 194 6.02 -7.12 1.32
CA LYS A 194 6.43 -8.26 2.14
C LYS A 194 5.57 -9.44 1.72
N GLN A 195 6.21 -10.42 1.09
CA GLN A 195 5.60 -11.69 0.71
C GLN A 195 4.93 -12.30 1.94
N GLU A 196 3.62 -12.53 1.84
CA GLU A 196 2.94 -13.52 2.66
C GLU A 196 3.60 -14.88 2.36
N VAL A 197 4.43 -15.37 3.28
CA VAL A 197 4.89 -16.76 3.35
C VAL A 197 4.62 -17.24 4.76
#